data_AF-A0A970Y904-F1
#
_entry.id   AF-A0A970Y904-F1
#
_cell.length_a   1.000
_cell.length_b   1.000
_cell.length_c   1.000
_cell.angle_alpha   90.00
_cell.angle_beta   90.00
_cell.angle_gamma   90.00
#
_symmetry.space_group_name_H-M   'P 1'
#
loop_
_entity.id
_entity.type
_entity.pdbx_description
1 polymer ?
#
loop_
_entity_poly.entity_id
_entity_poly.type
_entity_poly.pdbx_seq_one_letter_code
_entity_poly.pdbx_strand_id
1 'polypeptide(L)'
;HGLWRELIGVYMPWVRLDGEIPFYGEGKGWQRQMHIYEEPFYYIDYCLAQTVALQFWAMINEDIRAAWDTYMAYTSHAGTKTFTELLDIAGLRSPFEDDCLRSVCDAAHGWLDKYDLRGII
;
A
#
# COMPACT_ATOMS: atom_id res chain seq x y z
N HIS A 1 -20.75 -7.47 -12.42
CA HIS A 1 -19.89 -8.09 -11.38
C HIS A 1 -18.83 -9.07 -11.94
N GLY A 2 -18.97 -9.58 -13.17
CA GLY A 2 -17.99 -10.51 -13.77
C GLY A 2 -16.55 -9.97 -13.82
N LEU A 3 -16.35 -8.70 -14.21
CA LEU A 3 -15.02 -8.07 -14.21
C LEU A 3 -14.37 -8.04 -12.82
N TRP A 4 -15.13 -7.73 -11.77
CA TRP A 4 -14.59 -7.74 -10.41
C TRP A 4 -14.14 -9.14 -9.98
N ARG A 5 -14.92 -10.17 -10.37
CA ARG A 5 -14.54 -11.57 -10.11
C ARG A 5 -13.23 -11.94 -10.80
N GLU A 6 -13.04 -11.50 -12.04
CA GLU A 6 -11.78 -11.69 -12.77
C GLU A 6 -10.61 -11.01 -12.06
N LEU A 7 -10.77 -9.75 -11.64
CA LEU A 7 -9.74 -9.00 -10.91
C LEU A 7 -9.36 -9.64 -9.57
N ILE A 8 -10.32 -10.21 -8.82
CA ILE A 8 -10.01 -11.01 -7.63
C ILE A 8 -9.11 -12.19 -8.00
N GLY A 9 -9.40 -12.89 -9.10
CA GLY A 9 -8.59 -14.02 -9.55
C GLY A 9 -7.14 -13.63 -9.90
N VAL A 10 -6.93 -12.42 -10.41
CA VAL A 10 -5.59 -11.89 -10.75
C VAL A 10 -4.83 -11.45 -9.49
N TYR A 11 -5.45 -10.60 -8.67
CA TYR A 11 -4.74 -9.90 -7.59
C TYR A 11 -4.87 -10.55 -6.20
N MET A 12 -5.85 -11.43 -6.02
CA MET A 12 -6.10 -12.15 -4.76
C MET A 12 -6.46 -13.63 -5.02
N PRO A 13 -5.58 -14.41 -5.69
CA PRO A 13 -5.87 -15.79 -6.09
C PRO A 13 -6.15 -16.74 -4.91
N TRP A 14 -5.77 -16.37 -3.68
CA TRP A 14 -6.08 -17.12 -2.46
C TRP A 14 -7.53 -16.95 -1.97
N VAL A 15 -8.29 -15.99 -2.52
CA VAL A 15 -9.69 -15.76 -2.13
C VAL A 15 -10.58 -16.79 -2.81
N ARG A 16 -11.24 -17.61 -1.99
CA ARG A 16 -12.21 -18.62 -2.45
C ARG A 16 -13.55 -17.98 -2.81
N LEU A 17 -13.93 -18.08 -4.07
CA LEU A 17 -15.22 -17.61 -4.61
C LEU A 17 -16.20 -18.75 -4.89
N ASP A 18 -15.81 -19.99 -4.60
CA ASP A 18 -16.61 -21.21 -4.75
C ASP A 18 -17.40 -21.60 -3.49
N GLY A 19 -17.46 -20.70 -2.50
CA GLY A 19 -18.16 -20.93 -1.24
C GLY A 19 -19.69 -20.88 -1.35
N GLU A 20 -20.37 -21.26 -0.27
CA GLU A 20 -21.83 -21.39 -0.21
C GLU A 20 -22.59 -20.06 -0.24
N ILE A 21 -21.90 -18.92 -0.12
CA ILE A 21 -22.52 -17.57 -0.11
C ILE A 21 -22.49 -17.00 -1.53
N PRO A 22 -23.62 -16.97 -2.27
CA PRO A 22 -23.62 -16.59 -3.69
C PRO A 22 -23.12 -15.17 -3.94
N PHE A 23 -23.32 -14.26 -2.98
CA PHE A 23 -22.87 -12.88 -3.06
C PHE A 23 -21.37 -12.74 -3.40
N TYR A 24 -20.52 -13.56 -2.79
CA TYR A 24 -19.08 -13.52 -3.08
C TYR A 24 -18.75 -14.22 -4.41
N GLY A 25 -19.34 -15.39 -4.66
CA GLY A 25 -19.10 -16.16 -5.89
C GLY A 25 -19.54 -15.45 -7.17
N GLU A 26 -20.55 -14.58 -7.07
CA GLU A 26 -21.02 -13.74 -8.17
C GLU A 26 -20.18 -12.46 -8.36
N GLY A 27 -19.12 -12.24 -7.57
CA GLY A 27 -18.24 -11.09 -7.69
C GLY A 27 -18.84 -9.79 -7.14
N LYS A 28 -19.81 -9.86 -6.22
CA LYS A 28 -20.47 -8.68 -5.63
C LYS A 28 -19.75 -8.14 -4.40
N GLY A 29 -18.64 -8.77 -3.98
CA GLY A 29 -17.89 -8.42 -2.77
C GLY A 29 -17.49 -6.94 -2.65
N TRP A 30 -17.22 -6.27 -3.77
CA TRP A 30 -16.89 -4.84 -3.81
C TRP A 30 -17.99 -3.92 -3.33
N GLN A 31 -19.25 -4.35 -3.36
CA GLN A 31 -20.39 -3.51 -2.94
C GLN A 31 -20.32 -3.16 -1.45
N ARG A 32 -19.49 -3.85 -0.67
CA ARG A 32 -19.24 -3.53 0.75
C ARG A 32 -18.22 -2.39 0.93
N GLN A 33 -17.53 -1.99 -0.12
CA GLN A 33 -16.49 -0.97 -0.05
C GLN A 33 -17.11 0.41 -0.29
N MET A 34 -17.34 1.17 0.79
CA MET A 34 -18.03 2.46 0.71
C MET A 34 -17.33 3.48 -0.19
N HIS A 35 -15.99 3.51 -0.19
CA HIS A 35 -15.20 4.42 -1.03
C HIS A 35 -15.56 4.34 -2.52
N ILE A 36 -15.99 3.17 -3.03
CA ILE A 36 -16.40 3.04 -4.43
C ILE A 36 -17.68 3.85 -4.72
N TYR A 37 -18.55 4.01 -3.72
CA TYR A 37 -19.80 4.76 -3.84
C TYR A 37 -19.66 6.23 -3.48
N GLU A 38 -18.90 6.54 -2.42
CA GLU A 38 -18.84 7.88 -1.83
C GLU A 38 -17.71 8.73 -2.44
N GLU A 39 -16.56 8.13 -2.72
CA GLU A 39 -15.34 8.82 -3.15
C GLU A 39 -14.65 8.06 -4.29
N PRO A 40 -15.20 8.11 -5.52
CA PRO A 40 -14.64 7.39 -6.65
C PRO A 40 -13.15 7.69 -6.85
N PHE A 41 -12.38 6.64 -7.13
CA PHE A 41 -10.92 6.66 -7.33
C PHE A 41 -10.06 6.90 -6.09
N TYR A 42 -10.60 7.30 -4.93
CA TYR A 42 -9.80 7.54 -3.72
C TYR A 42 -9.04 6.31 -3.21
N TYR A 43 -9.46 5.10 -3.56
CA TYR A 43 -8.83 3.88 -3.04
C TYR A 43 -7.37 3.71 -3.48
N ILE A 44 -6.97 4.30 -4.61
CA ILE A 44 -5.58 4.22 -5.09
C ILE A 44 -4.62 5.02 -4.21
N ASP A 45 -5.11 6.08 -3.57
CA ASP A 45 -4.33 6.93 -2.67
C ASP A 45 -3.76 6.12 -1.51
N TYR A 46 -4.49 5.10 -1.01
CA TYR A 46 -3.97 4.19 -0.01
C TYR A 46 -2.76 3.39 -0.52
N CYS A 47 -2.76 2.93 -1.77
CA CYS A 47 -1.62 2.22 -2.34
C CYS A 47 -0.39 3.13 -2.48
N LEU A 48 -0.61 4.37 -2.94
CA LEU A 48 0.45 5.38 -3.04
C LEU A 48 1.02 5.74 -1.66
N ALA A 49 0.14 6.04 -0.70
CA ALA A 49 0.52 6.37 0.67
C ALA A 49 1.20 5.18 1.38
N GLN A 50 0.74 3.95 1.17
CA GLN A 50 1.36 2.75 1.73
C GLN A 50 2.79 2.56 1.20
N THR A 51 3.04 2.87 -0.07
CA THR A 51 4.38 2.81 -0.66
C THR A 51 5.33 3.79 0.05
N VAL A 52 4.86 5.02 0.29
CA VAL A 52 5.62 6.03 1.05
C VAL A 52 5.81 5.62 2.51
N ALA A 53 4.78 5.07 3.15
CA ALA A 53 4.86 4.56 4.51
C ALA A 53 5.88 3.42 4.65
N LEU A 54 5.98 2.53 3.65
CA LEU A 54 6.98 1.47 3.64
C LEU A 54 8.41 2.01 3.41
N GLN A 55 8.58 3.10 2.65
CA GLN A 55 9.88 3.80 2.59
C GLN A 55 10.29 4.30 3.97
N PHE A 56 9.38 4.98 4.69
CA PHE A 56 9.64 5.40 6.07
C PHE A 56 9.93 4.25 7.01
N TRP A 57 9.15 3.17 6.92
CA TRP A 57 9.40 1.97 7.72
C TRP A 57 10.80 1.40 7.45
N ALA A 58 11.23 1.32 6.19
CA ALA A 58 12.59 0.86 5.86
C ALA A 58 13.65 1.76 6.48
N MET A 59 13.51 3.09 6.35
CA MET A 59 14.41 4.06 6.97
C MET A 59 14.45 3.96 8.50
N ILE A 60 13.30 3.72 9.15
CA ILE A 60 13.22 3.56 10.62
C ILE A 60 14.02 2.34 11.09
N ASN A 61 14.04 1.25 10.31
CA ASN A 61 14.83 0.06 10.64
C ASN A 61 16.34 0.30 10.49
N GLU A 62 16.77 1.37 9.82
CA GLU A 62 18.17 1.75 9.64
C GLU A 62 18.60 2.86 10.61
N ASP A 63 17.91 4.00 10.59
CA ASP A 63 18.13 5.15 11.47
C ASP A 63 16.82 5.92 11.71
N ILE A 64 16.27 5.76 12.91
CA ILE A 64 15.01 6.41 13.32
C ILE A 64 15.10 7.94 13.34
N ARG A 65 16.27 8.54 13.62
CA ARG A 65 16.41 9.99 13.67
C ARG A 65 16.40 10.57 12.26
N ALA A 66 17.16 9.96 11.35
CA ALA A 66 17.16 10.36 9.95
C ALA A 66 15.75 10.19 9.33
N ALA A 67 15.06 9.09 9.63
CA ALA A 67 13.68 8.87 9.17
C ALA A 67 12.71 9.96 9.66
N TRP A 68 12.85 10.39 10.92
CA TRP A 68 12.03 11.47 11.47
C TRP A 68 12.28 12.81 10.79
N ASP A 69 13.55 13.16 10.53
CA ASP A 69 13.90 14.40 9.84
C ASP A 69 13.32 14.41 8.41
N THR A 70 13.40 13.29 7.70
CA THR A 70 12.75 13.11 6.38
C THR A 70 11.23 13.21 6.46
N TYR A 71 10.60 12.66 7.50
CA TYR A 71 9.15 12.76 7.71
C TYR A 71 8.71 14.20 7.93
N MET A 72 9.47 14.96 8.71
CA MET A 72 9.20 16.38 8.93
C MET A 72 9.38 17.17 7.63
N ALA A 73 10.42 16.89 6.83
CA ALA A 73 10.60 17.52 5.53
C ALA A 73 9.41 17.25 4.58
N TYR A 74 8.93 16.00 4.54
CA TYR A 74 7.76 15.61 3.75
C TYR A 74 6.47 16.30 4.20
N THR A 75 6.19 16.33 5.51
CA THR A 75 4.88 16.78 6.04
C THR A 75 4.75 18.28 6.26
N SER A 76 5.85 19.00 6.49
CA SER A 76 5.81 20.43 6.85
C SER A 76 5.24 21.33 5.77
N HIS A 77 5.27 20.89 4.51
CA HIS A 77 4.70 21.64 3.38
C HIS A 77 3.19 21.41 3.21
N ALA A 78 2.62 20.35 3.81
CA ALA A 78 1.20 20.03 3.75
C ALA A 78 0.61 20.15 2.32
N GLY A 79 -0.58 20.72 2.18
CA GLY A 79 -1.25 20.93 0.89
C GLY A 79 -0.71 22.10 0.04
N THR A 80 0.44 22.68 0.38
CA THR A 80 1.03 23.78 -0.41
C THR A 80 1.84 23.29 -1.62
N LYS A 81 2.04 21.98 -1.72
CA LYS A 81 2.80 21.28 -2.76
C LYS A 81 2.01 20.08 -3.28
N THR A 82 2.29 19.70 -4.53
CA THR A 82 1.78 18.46 -5.11
C THR A 82 2.44 17.25 -4.47
N PHE A 83 1.81 16.08 -4.59
CA PHE A 83 2.32 14.82 -4.03
C PHE A 83 3.77 14.53 -4.44
N THR A 84 4.10 14.67 -5.74
CA THR A 84 5.45 14.42 -6.24
C THR A 84 6.46 15.44 -5.73
N GLU A 85 6.08 16.72 -5.62
CA GLU A 85 6.95 17.74 -5.03
C GLU A 85 7.24 17.46 -3.55
N LEU A 86 6.27 16.96 -2.78
CA LEU A 86 6.49 16.58 -1.38
C LEU A 86 7.53 15.46 -1.27
N LEU A 87 7.46 14.47 -2.16
CA LEU A 87 8.44 13.37 -2.22
C LEU A 87 9.83 13.88 -2.58
N ASP A 88 9.93 14.71 -3.62
CA ASP A 88 11.20 15.29 -4.07
C ASP A 88 11.86 16.13 -2.97
N ILE A 89 11.08 16.95 -2.25
CA ILE A 89 11.57 17.78 -1.13
C ILE A 89 12.13 16.91 0.01
N ALA A 90 11.48 15.78 0.29
CA ALA A 90 11.89 14.86 1.33
C ALA A 90 13.01 13.89 0.89
N GLY A 91 13.37 13.87 -0.39
CA GLY A 91 14.31 12.89 -0.96
C GLY A 91 13.74 11.47 -0.98
N LEU A 92 12.41 11.32 -1.02
CA LEU A 92 11.72 10.04 -1.15
C LEU A 92 11.55 9.69 -2.63
N ARG A 93 11.56 8.39 -2.95
CA ARG A 93 11.30 7.94 -4.33
C ARG A 93 9.82 7.96 -4.65
N SER A 94 9.53 8.28 -5.90
CA SER A 94 8.16 8.32 -6.39
C SER A 94 7.59 6.90 -6.55
N PRO A 95 6.37 6.60 -6.06
CA PRO A 95 5.74 5.30 -6.30
C PRO A 95 5.42 5.05 -7.79
N PHE A 96 5.59 6.05 -8.65
CA PHE A 96 5.47 5.94 -10.10
C PHE A 96 6.78 5.53 -10.80
N GLU A 97 7.89 5.44 -10.06
CA GLU A 97 9.17 4.95 -10.57
C GLU A 97 9.27 3.42 -10.43
N ASP A 98 9.81 2.76 -11.46
CA ASP A 98 9.82 1.29 -11.60
C ASP A 98 10.50 0.56 -10.42
N ASP A 99 11.47 1.19 -9.76
CA ASP A 99 12.27 0.60 -8.67
C ASP A 99 11.70 0.86 -7.27
N CYS A 100 10.84 1.87 -7.10
CA CYS A 100 10.34 2.29 -5.79
C CYS A 100 9.60 1.15 -5.09
N LEU A 101 8.53 0.63 -5.71
CA LEU A 101 7.72 -0.47 -5.17
C LEU A 101 8.55 -1.74 -4.93
N ARG A 102 9.43 -2.09 -5.86
CA ARG A 102 10.30 -3.26 -5.74
C ARG A 102 11.18 -3.15 -4.49
N SER A 103 11.84 -2.02 -4.30
CA SER A 103 12.79 -1.84 -3.20
C SER A 103 12.12 -1.91 -1.82
N VAL A 104 10.92 -1.35 -1.66
CA VAL A 104 10.19 -1.45 -0.39
C VAL A 104 9.64 -2.85 -0.14
N CYS A 105 9.22 -3.56 -1.19
CA CYS A 105 8.85 -4.97 -1.11
C CYS A 105 10.04 -5.85 -0.70
N ASP A 106 11.22 -5.63 -1.27
CA ASP A 106 12.43 -6.39 -0.94
C ASP A 106 12.85 -6.18 0.51
N ALA A 107 12.78 -4.93 1.01
CA ALA A 107 13.03 -4.62 2.42
C ALA A 107 12.03 -5.32 3.35
N ALA A 108 10.72 -5.24 3.03
CA ALA A 108 9.66 -5.88 3.81
C ALA A 108 9.81 -7.41 3.81
N HIS A 109 10.09 -8.01 2.65
CA HIS A 109 10.31 -9.44 2.51
C HIS A 109 11.52 -9.90 3.34
N GLY A 110 12.66 -9.22 3.22
CA GLY A 110 13.86 -9.56 3.98
C GLY A 110 13.70 -9.40 5.51
N TRP A 111 12.79 -8.55 5.95
CA TRP A 111 12.42 -8.44 7.37
C TRP A 111 11.51 -9.60 7.80
N LEU A 112 10.47 -9.91 7.03
CA LEU A 112 9.53 -10.99 7.32
C LEU A 112 10.22 -12.36 7.38
N ASP A 113 11.18 -12.63 6.48
CA ASP A 113 11.94 -13.88 6.45
C ASP A 113 12.76 -14.13 7.73
N LYS A 114 13.14 -13.05 8.44
CA LYS A 114 13.91 -13.12 9.69
C LYS A 114 13.01 -13.06 10.93
N TYR A 115 11.73 -12.76 10.76
CA TYR A 115 10.82 -12.54 11.87
C TYR A 115 10.43 -13.87 12.50
N ASP A 116 10.55 -13.96 13.83
CA ASP A 116 10.21 -15.17 14.57
C ASP A 116 8.69 -15.32 14.73
N LEU A 117 8.12 -16.22 13.95
CA LEU A 117 6.68 -16.50 13.94
C LEU A 117 6.20 -17.38 15.11
N ARG A 118 7.09 -17.90 15.97
CA ARG A 118 6.72 -18.82 17.07
C ARG A 118 5.80 -18.19 18.13
N GLY A 119 5.69 -16.86 18.16
CA GLY A 119 4.73 -16.15 19.01
C GLY A 119 3.34 -15.95 18.37
N ILE A 120 3.17 -16.29 17.09
CA ILE A 120 1.95 -16.09 16.30
C ILE A 120 1.29 -17.43 15.93
N ILE A 121 2.07 -18.51 15.80
CA ILE A 121 1.62 -19.87 15.44
C ILE A 121 1.42 -20.72 16.69
#